data_AF-A0A4R1KRU2-F1
#
_entry.id   AF-A0A4R1KRU2-F1
#
_cell.length_a   1.000
_cell.length_b   1.000
_cell.length_c   1.000
_cell.angle_alpha   90.00
_cell.angle_beta   90.00
_cell.angle_gamma   90.00
#
_symmetry.space_group_name_H-M   'P 1'
#
loop_
_entity.id
_entity.type
_entity.pdbx_description
1 polymer ?
#
loop_
_entity_poly.entity_id
_entity_poly.type
_entity_poly.pdbx_seq_one_letter_code
_entity_poly.pdbx_strand_id
1 'polypeptide(L)'
;MIKVTLAKGDGIGPEIMDATLSILDAANADITFEEIQVGEKMYLNGHTTGISNDTWETIRTNKILFKAPITTPQGGGYKSLNVTMRKTLGLYSNIRPCTSMHPFVQTKHPDMDVVIIRENEEDLYAGIEHQQTDEVVQCLKLISRPGCEKIITYAFEYAIRNGRKKVTCFTKDNIMKQTDGLFHEVFNEVALKYPQIETEHWIVDIGAALLADSPERFDVIVMPNLYGDVMSDIAAQIAGSVGLGGSANIGQECAMFEAIHGSAPDIAGKNIANPSGLINASIMMLNHVGKNKVAEKIHNAWLRTIEDGVHTADIYDPIMSTKKVGTKEFAEAVIANLGELPKQLPSVVYEESTPLVLPKYQRKPAKDKKIVGVDVFVDWHGEDANELGAILQKLNNDALELVLITNRGVKVWPHGFKETFCTDHWRCRYAAKDDVLLDKGKIVEILQAGLEHNIDIIKTENLYTFDGKRGYSLGQGQ
;
A
#
# COMPACT_ATOMS: atom_id res chain seq x y z
N MET A 1 -27.20 1.09 18.45
CA MET A 1 -26.53 0.00 17.70
C MET A 1 -25.94 0.52 16.42
N ILE A 2 -24.63 0.29 16.24
CA ILE A 2 -23.88 0.65 15.03
C ILE A 2 -23.97 -0.54 14.07
N LYS A 3 -24.33 -0.29 12.81
CA LYS A 3 -24.34 -1.33 11.77
C LYS A 3 -22.96 -1.47 11.15
N VAL A 4 -22.45 -2.69 11.07
CA VAL A 4 -21.16 -3.01 10.47
C VAL A 4 -21.38 -4.11 9.45
N THR A 5 -20.90 -3.89 8.22
CA THR A 5 -20.88 -4.94 7.21
C THR A 5 -19.81 -5.96 7.57
N LEU A 6 -20.14 -7.25 7.51
CA LEU A 6 -19.28 -8.35 7.91
C LEU A 6 -18.96 -9.26 6.72
N ALA A 7 -17.68 -9.53 6.47
CA ALA A 7 -17.27 -10.53 5.49
C ALA A 7 -16.37 -11.59 6.12
N LYS A 8 -16.84 -12.85 6.16
CA LYS A 8 -16.06 -13.98 6.73
C LYS A 8 -14.85 -14.39 5.89
N GLY A 9 -14.77 -13.94 4.64
CA GLY A 9 -13.63 -14.21 3.75
C GLY A 9 -13.41 -15.70 3.45
N ASP A 10 -12.17 -16.03 3.13
CA ASP A 10 -11.72 -17.33 2.62
C ASP A 10 -10.60 -17.93 3.50
N GLY A 11 -10.30 -19.22 3.30
CA GLY A 11 -9.24 -19.94 4.03
C GLY A 11 -9.47 -19.97 5.55
N ILE A 12 -8.53 -19.48 6.35
CA ILE A 12 -8.69 -19.36 7.82
C ILE A 12 -9.72 -18.31 8.23
N GLY A 13 -10.16 -17.45 7.29
CA GLY A 13 -11.01 -16.29 7.57
C GLY A 13 -12.25 -16.60 8.41
N PRO A 14 -13.07 -17.61 8.06
CA PRO A 14 -14.23 -17.97 8.86
C PRO A 14 -13.91 -18.37 10.31
N GLU A 15 -12.84 -19.14 10.55
CA GLU A 15 -12.47 -19.62 11.89
C GLU A 15 -12.05 -18.46 12.81
N ILE A 16 -11.18 -17.57 12.32
CA ILE A 16 -10.73 -16.41 13.10
C ILE A 16 -11.84 -15.37 13.26
N MET A 17 -12.75 -15.26 12.30
CA MET A 17 -13.90 -14.37 12.37
C MET A 17 -14.88 -14.84 13.45
N ASP A 18 -15.25 -16.12 13.45
CA ASP A 18 -16.14 -16.68 14.46
C ASP A 18 -15.54 -16.56 15.87
N ALA A 19 -14.23 -16.77 16.01
CA ALA A 19 -13.49 -16.54 17.25
C ALA A 19 -13.50 -15.06 17.70
N THR A 20 -13.39 -14.12 16.77
CA THR A 20 -13.42 -12.69 17.09
C THR A 20 -14.83 -12.21 17.44
N LEU A 21 -15.85 -12.69 16.73
CA LEU A 21 -17.25 -12.35 16.99
C LEU A 21 -17.72 -12.84 18.35
N SER A 22 -17.28 -14.02 18.81
CA SER A 22 -17.62 -14.52 20.15
C SER A 22 -17.03 -13.64 21.26
N ILE A 23 -15.82 -13.11 21.08
CA ILE A 23 -15.21 -12.14 22.00
C ILE A 23 -16.02 -10.83 22.02
N LEU A 24 -16.40 -10.31 20.85
CA LEU A 24 -17.19 -9.08 20.74
C LEU A 24 -18.57 -9.20 21.40
N ASP A 25 -19.22 -10.36 21.24
CA ASP A 25 -20.51 -10.67 21.87
C ASP A 25 -20.35 -10.75 23.40
N ALA A 26 -19.38 -11.53 23.90
CA ALA A 26 -19.10 -11.64 25.33
C ALA A 26 -18.70 -10.30 25.99
N ALA A 27 -18.06 -9.41 25.23
CA ALA A 27 -17.72 -8.07 25.67
C ALA A 27 -18.90 -7.08 25.64
N ASN A 28 -20.08 -7.50 25.14
CA ASN A 28 -21.26 -6.67 24.91
C ASN A 28 -20.96 -5.46 24.01
N ALA A 29 -20.34 -5.71 22.85
CA ALA A 29 -19.94 -4.65 21.94
C ALA A 29 -21.10 -3.80 21.37
N ASP A 30 -22.34 -4.29 21.39
CA ASP A 30 -23.51 -3.55 20.87
C ASP A 30 -23.30 -3.09 19.40
N ILE A 31 -22.87 -4.05 18.56
CA ILE A 31 -22.72 -3.92 17.11
C ILE A 31 -23.72 -4.86 16.44
N THR A 32 -24.40 -4.36 15.40
CA THR A 32 -25.22 -5.19 14.52
C THR A 32 -24.43 -5.51 13.27
N PHE A 33 -24.09 -6.78 13.08
CA PHE A 33 -23.40 -7.24 11.88
C PHE A 33 -24.38 -7.57 10.76
N GLU A 34 -24.09 -7.07 9.56
CA GLU A 34 -24.78 -7.43 8.32
C GLU A 34 -23.82 -8.24 7.46
N GLU A 35 -23.98 -9.56 7.47
CA GLU A 35 -23.08 -10.49 6.76
C GLU A 35 -23.29 -10.44 5.25
N ILE A 36 -22.18 -10.36 4.52
CA ILE A 36 -22.11 -10.36 3.06
C ILE A 36 -21.21 -11.49 2.55
N GLN A 37 -21.45 -11.93 1.31
CA GLN A 37 -20.58 -12.89 0.62
C GLN A 37 -19.65 -12.17 -0.36
N VAL A 38 -18.36 -12.45 -0.26
CA VAL A 38 -17.30 -11.88 -1.09
C VAL A 38 -16.22 -12.93 -1.34
N GLY A 39 -15.34 -12.68 -2.31
CA GLY A 39 -14.13 -13.49 -2.50
C GLY A 39 -14.36 -14.76 -3.32
N GLU A 40 -13.64 -15.84 -2.97
CA GLU A 40 -13.61 -17.10 -3.71
C GLU A 40 -15.01 -17.65 -4.00
N LYS A 41 -15.89 -17.64 -2.99
CA LYS A 41 -17.29 -18.08 -3.13
C LYS A 41 -18.05 -17.32 -4.23
N MET A 42 -17.76 -16.03 -4.41
CA MET A 42 -18.40 -15.22 -5.44
C MET A 42 -17.81 -15.47 -6.83
N TYR A 43 -16.49 -15.63 -6.92
CA TYR A 43 -15.83 -16.01 -8.18
C TYR A 43 -16.36 -17.35 -8.70
N LEU A 44 -16.48 -18.35 -7.83
CA LEU A 44 -17.01 -19.68 -8.17
C LEU A 44 -18.48 -19.64 -8.61
N ASN A 45 -19.25 -18.65 -8.13
CA ASN A 45 -20.64 -18.42 -8.52
C ASN A 45 -20.80 -17.54 -9.78
N GLY A 46 -19.72 -17.30 -10.54
CA GLY A 46 -19.76 -16.57 -11.81
C GLY A 46 -19.66 -15.05 -11.69
N HIS A 47 -19.48 -14.50 -10.49
CA HIS A 47 -19.22 -13.07 -10.32
C HIS A 47 -17.73 -12.78 -10.50
N THR A 48 -17.35 -12.35 -11.70
CA THR A 48 -15.95 -12.07 -12.10
C THR A 48 -15.27 -10.98 -11.28
N THR A 49 -16.03 -10.15 -10.56
CA THR A 49 -15.52 -9.12 -9.65
C THR A 49 -15.35 -9.60 -8.21
N GLY A 50 -15.87 -10.79 -7.86
CA GLY A 50 -15.82 -11.33 -6.49
C GLY A 50 -16.77 -10.64 -5.50
N ILE A 51 -17.67 -9.77 -5.98
CA ILE A 51 -18.60 -8.97 -5.17
C ILE A 51 -19.83 -8.57 -6.02
N SER A 52 -21.03 -8.63 -5.42
CA SER A 52 -22.28 -8.21 -6.07
C SER A 52 -22.61 -6.73 -5.85
N ASN A 53 -23.50 -6.15 -6.65
CA ASN A 53 -23.95 -4.76 -6.50
C ASN A 53 -24.68 -4.52 -5.18
N ASP A 54 -25.52 -5.46 -4.74
CA ASP A 54 -26.23 -5.34 -3.46
C ASP A 54 -25.23 -5.32 -2.28
N THR A 55 -24.15 -6.10 -2.38
CA THR A 55 -23.07 -6.10 -1.39
C THR A 55 -22.36 -4.75 -1.33
N TRP A 56 -22.10 -4.11 -2.49
CA TRP A 56 -21.56 -2.76 -2.53
C TRP A 56 -22.47 -1.76 -1.85
N GLU A 57 -23.79 -1.86 -2.05
CA GLU A 57 -24.75 -0.93 -1.44
C GLU A 57 -24.82 -1.10 0.07
N THR A 58 -24.77 -2.34 0.58
CA THR A 58 -24.64 -2.62 2.02
C THR A 58 -23.38 -1.97 2.59
N ILE A 59 -22.21 -2.14 1.96
CA ILE A 59 -20.96 -1.50 2.42
C ILE A 59 -21.09 0.03 2.40
N ARG A 60 -21.64 0.60 1.33
CA ARG A 60 -21.81 2.06 1.19
C ARG A 60 -22.85 2.63 2.14
N THR A 61 -23.82 1.85 2.57
CA THR A 61 -24.84 2.26 3.55
C THR A 61 -24.27 2.23 4.96
N ASN A 62 -23.60 1.14 5.34
CA ASN A 62 -23.08 0.95 6.70
C ASN A 62 -21.77 1.72 6.94
N LYS A 63 -21.01 2.04 5.89
CA LYS A 63 -19.71 2.76 5.91
C LYS A 63 -18.56 2.05 6.63
N ILE A 64 -18.86 1.09 7.49
CA ILE A 64 -17.89 0.30 8.25
C ILE A 64 -17.94 -1.14 7.74
N LEU A 65 -16.79 -1.63 7.28
CA LEU A 65 -16.58 -3.01 6.84
C LEU A 65 -15.61 -3.72 7.79
N PHE A 66 -16.02 -4.82 8.37
CA PHE A 66 -15.16 -5.72 9.12
C PHE A 66 -15.02 -7.02 8.34
N LYS A 67 -13.79 -7.34 7.91
CA LYS A 67 -13.58 -8.48 7.03
C LYS A 67 -12.39 -9.35 7.44
N ALA A 68 -12.55 -10.65 7.26
CA ALA A 68 -11.44 -11.59 7.29
C ALA A 68 -10.66 -11.55 5.96
N PRO A 69 -9.53 -12.28 5.84
CA PRO A 69 -8.76 -12.36 4.60
C PRO A 69 -9.57 -12.94 3.43
N ILE A 70 -9.31 -12.43 2.23
CA ILE A 70 -9.95 -12.87 0.98
C ILE A 70 -8.86 -13.37 0.03
N THR A 71 -9.03 -14.56 -0.53
CA THR A 71 -8.04 -15.17 -1.43
C THR A 71 -8.00 -14.41 -2.75
N THR A 72 -6.80 -14.08 -3.23
CA THR A 72 -6.58 -13.58 -4.60
C THR A 72 -5.81 -14.66 -5.38
N PRO A 73 -6.29 -15.11 -6.56
CA PRO A 73 -5.55 -16.08 -7.39
C PRO A 73 -4.15 -15.59 -7.76
N GLN A 74 -3.15 -16.48 -7.74
CA GLN A 74 -1.77 -16.17 -8.14
C GLN A 74 -1.56 -16.37 -9.66
N GLY A 75 -0.81 -15.47 -10.30
CA GLY A 75 -0.26 -15.69 -11.67
C GLY A 75 -1.25 -15.57 -12.84
N GLY A 76 -2.51 -15.20 -12.59
CA GLY A 76 -3.53 -14.98 -13.61
C GLY A 76 -4.95 -14.96 -13.02
N GLY A 77 -5.93 -14.45 -13.76
CA GLY A 77 -7.33 -14.38 -13.32
C GLY A 77 -7.77 -12.99 -12.89
N TYR A 78 -8.68 -12.92 -11.90
CA TYR A 78 -9.37 -11.69 -11.52
C TYR A 78 -8.47 -10.74 -10.71
N LYS A 79 -8.69 -9.42 -10.86
CA LYS A 79 -8.01 -8.41 -10.01
C LYS A 79 -8.36 -8.64 -8.54
N SER A 80 -7.40 -8.33 -7.65
CA SER A 80 -7.61 -8.48 -6.21
C SER A 80 -8.82 -7.69 -5.71
N LEU A 81 -9.76 -8.39 -5.06
CA LEU A 81 -10.92 -7.75 -4.45
C LEU A 81 -10.52 -6.82 -3.30
N ASN A 82 -9.45 -7.13 -2.55
CA ASN A 82 -8.94 -6.28 -1.47
C ASN A 82 -8.53 -4.90 -2.03
N VAL A 83 -7.75 -4.88 -3.11
CA VAL A 83 -7.35 -3.64 -3.79
C VAL A 83 -8.57 -2.91 -4.36
N THR A 84 -9.51 -3.66 -4.94
CA THR A 84 -10.75 -3.09 -5.50
C THR A 84 -11.58 -2.39 -4.43
N MET A 85 -11.79 -3.01 -3.26
CA MET A 85 -12.46 -2.41 -2.10
C MET A 85 -11.77 -1.13 -1.64
N ARG A 86 -10.45 -1.16 -1.45
CA ARG A 86 -9.67 -0.01 -0.99
C ARG A 86 -9.81 1.19 -1.93
N LYS A 87 -9.62 0.98 -3.23
CA LYS A 87 -9.71 2.05 -4.24
C LYS A 87 -11.13 2.56 -4.43
N THR A 88 -12.13 1.67 -4.44
CA THR A 88 -13.53 2.05 -4.70
C THR A 88 -14.14 2.83 -3.54
N LEU A 89 -13.77 2.48 -2.30
CA LEU A 89 -14.28 3.11 -1.08
C LEU A 89 -13.44 4.31 -0.63
N GLY A 90 -12.36 4.63 -1.35
CA GLY A 90 -11.50 5.76 -1.06
C GLY A 90 -10.67 5.59 0.22
N LEU A 91 -10.23 4.36 0.53
CA LEU A 91 -9.57 3.98 1.78
C LEU A 91 -8.06 4.20 1.70
N TYR A 92 -7.65 5.46 1.58
CA TYR A 92 -6.28 5.87 1.25
C TYR A 92 -5.21 5.59 2.31
N SER A 93 -5.59 5.39 3.59
CA SER A 93 -4.64 5.15 4.67
C SER A 93 -4.78 3.74 5.23
N ASN A 94 -3.70 2.95 5.23
CA ASN A 94 -3.64 1.63 5.84
C ASN A 94 -2.70 1.66 7.05
N ILE A 95 -3.27 1.57 8.24
CA ILE A 95 -2.59 1.67 9.53
C ILE A 95 -2.28 0.26 10.02
N ARG A 96 -1.00 -0.01 10.29
CA ARG A 96 -0.48 -1.31 10.72
C ARG A 96 0.46 -1.14 11.93
N PRO A 97 -0.08 -1.18 13.16
CA PRO A 97 0.75 -1.19 14.38
C PRO A 97 1.51 -2.52 14.52
N CYS A 98 2.76 -2.44 14.93
CA CYS A 98 3.66 -3.57 15.16
C CYS A 98 4.40 -3.34 16.48
N THR A 99 3.90 -3.96 17.55
CA THR A 99 4.40 -3.80 18.91
C THR A 99 4.87 -5.15 19.44
N SER A 100 6.03 -5.16 20.08
CA SER A 100 6.60 -6.32 20.77
C SER A 100 5.72 -6.72 21.97
N MET A 101 5.60 -8.03 22.18
CA MET A 101 4.93 -8.62 23.35
C MET A 101 5.93 -9.34 24.26
N HIS A 102 7.20 -8.91 24.25
CA HIS A 102 8.24 -9.45 25.12
C HIS A 102 7.89 -9.25 26.61
N PRO A 103 8.20 -10.22 27.51
CA PRO A 103 8.88 -11.50 27.29
C PRO A 103 7.97 -12.67 26.89
N PHE A 104 6.70 -12.44 26.56
CA PHE A 104 5.71 -13.50 26.34
C PHE A 104 5.71 -14.03 24.91
N VAL A 105 6.00 -13.19 23.93
CA VAL A 105 6.23 -13.61 22.54
C VAL A 105 7.70 -13.45 22.19
N GLN A 106 8.29 -14.47 21.59
CA GLN A 106 9.68 -14.46 21.18
C GLN A 106 9.92 -13.39 20.10
N THR A 107 10.87 -12.51 20.35
CA THR A 107 11.34 -11.51 19.39
C THR A 107 12.82 -11.18 19.67
N LYS A 108 13.51 -10.66 18.66
CA LYS A 108 14.84 -10.06 18.82
C LYS A 108 14.79 -8.59 19.25
N HIS A 109 13.61 -7.97 19.23
CA HIS A 109 13.42 -6.54 19.47
C HIS A 109 12.40 -6.32 20.59
N PRO A 110 12.80 -6.47 21.87
CA PRO A 110 11.88 -6.48 23.00
C PRO A 110 11.13 -5.16 23.19
N ASP A 111 11.73 -4.03 22.78
CA ASP A 111 11.19 -2.68 22.96
C ASP A 111 10.54 -2.10 21.70
N MET A 112 10.33 -2.92 20.66
CA MET A 112 9.74 -2.46 19.39
C MET A 112 8.29 -1.98 19.59
N ASP A 113 8.00 -0.76 19.15
CA ASP A 113 6.64 -0.23 19.05
C ASP A 113 6.55 0.75 17.87
N VAL A 114 6.27 0.23 16.68
CA VAL A 114 6.26 1.00 15.43
C VAL A 114 4.88 0.94 14.80
N VAL A 115 4.43 2.03 14.20
CA VAL A 115 3.21 2.06 13.38
C VAL A 115 3.56 2.42 11.95
N ILE A 116 3.21 1.54 11.01
CA ILE A 116 3.35 1.82 9.58
C ILE A 116 2.02 2.36 9.05
N ILE A 117 2.09 3.51 8.39
CA ILE A 117 1.00 4.17 7.69
C ILE A 117 1.29 4.11 6.20
N ARG A 118 0.64 3.15 5.56
CA ARG A 118 0.82 2.83 4.15
C ARG A 118 -0.20 3.58 3.29
N GLU A 119 0.28 4.24 2.23
CA GLU A 119 -0.57 4.73 1.13
C GLU A 119 -1.26 3.54 0.43
N ASN A 120 -2.56 3.65 0.10
CA ASN A 120 -3.39 2.49 -0.17
C ASN A 120 -4.31 2.60 -1.41
N GLU A 121 -4.17 3.67 -2.21
CA GLU A 121 -4.99 3.98 -3.40
C GLU A 121 -4.21 3.96 -4.73
N GLU A 122 -2.92 4.31 -4.72
CA GLU A 122 -2.10 4.49 -5.92
C GLU A 122 -0.83 3.61 -5.93
N ASP A 123 0.26 4.07 -6.54
CA ASP A 123 1.50 3.33 -6.78
C ASP A 123 1.29 2.07 -7.65
N LEU A 124 2.27 1.16 -7.68
CA LEU A 124 2.27 -0.07 -8.50
C LEU A 124 1.07 -1.00 -8.22
N TYR A 125 0.41 -0.88 -7.06
CA TYR A 125 -0.81 -1.64 -6.73
C TYR A 125 -2.01 -1.22 -7.59
N ALA A 126 -1.88 -0.17 -8.42
CA ALA A 126 -2.87 0.13 -9.43
C ALA A 126 -3.03 -1.00 -10.47
N GLY A 127 -2.01 -1.84 -10.69
CA GLY A 127 -2.07 -2.99 -11.60
C GLY A 127 -2.40 -2.57 -13.03
N ILE A 128 -1.78 -1.48 -13.49
CA ILE A 128 -1.93 -0.96 -14.84
C ILE A 128 -0.74 -1.46 -15.65
N GLU A 129 -0.94 -2.61 -16.29
CA GLU A 129 0.10 -3.38 -16.96
C GLU A 129 -0.21 -3.54 -18.44
N HIS A 130 0.83 -3.46 -19.26
CA HIS A 130 0.74 -3.60 -20.71
C HIS A 130 1.94 -4.39 -21.21
N GLN A 131 1.69 -5.44 -21.99
CA GLN A 131 2.74 -6.02 -22.82
C GLN A 131 3.07 -4.99 -23.91
N GLN A 132 4.34 -4.62 -24.02
CA GLN A 132 4.81 -3.63 -24.99
C GLN A 132 5.29 -4.31 -26.27
N THR A 133 6.01 -5.43 -26.12
CA THR A 133 6.60 -6.23 -27.20
C THR A 133 6.58 -7.72 -26.81
N ASP A 134 7.19 -8.59 -27.60
CA ASP A 134 7.35 -10.01 -27.25
C ASP A 134 8.24 -10.20 -26.01
N GLU A 135 9.24 -9.33 -25.81
CA GLU A 135 10.19 -9.46 -24.68
C GLU A 135 9.88 -8.55 -23.48
N VAL A 136 9.03 -7.53 -23.62
CA VAL A 136 8.88 -6.48 -22.59
C VAL A 136 7.43 -6.27 -22.14
N VAL A 137 7.23 -6.32 -20.83
CA VAL A 137 5.99 -5.96 -20.14
C VAL A 137 6.24 -4.78 -19.21
N GLN A 138 5.31 -3.81 -19.19
CA GLN A 138 5.42 -2.57 -18.41
C GLN A 138 4.31 -2.50 -17.37
N CYS A 139 4.65 -2.06 -16.15
CA CYS A 139 3.71 -1.64 -15.10
C CYS A 139 3.86 -0.14 -14.81
N LEU A 140 2.76 0.58 -14.66
CA LEU A 140 2.78 2.02 -14.36
C LEU A 140 2.77 2.29 -12.85
N LYS A 141 3.77 3.05 -12.39
CA LYS A 141 3.78 3.66 -11.05
C LYS A 141 3.22 5.08 -11.12
N LEU A 142 2.05 5.28 -10.50
CA LEU A 142 1.41 6.59 -10.42
C LEU A 142 1.48 7.10 -8.98
N ILE A 143 2.07 8.28 -8.78
CA ILE A 143 2.08 8.98 -7.49
C ILE A 143 1.49 10.37 -7.73
N SER A 144 0.52 10.75 -6.91
CA SER A 144 -0.21 12.00 -7.05
C SER A 144 -0.04 12.89 -5.83
N ARG A 145 0.08 14.19 -6.06
CA ARG A 145 0.12 15.18 -4.99
C ARG A 145 -1.06 15.09 -4.01
N PRO A 146 -2.35 14.98 -4.45
CA PRO A 146 -3.44 14.81 -3.50
C PRO A 146 -3.36 13.50 -2.69
N GLY A 147 -2.90 12.40 -3.29
CA GLY A 147 -2.67 11.14 -2.57
C GLY A 147 -1.61 11.31 -1.48
N CYS A 148 -0.46 11.88 -1.84
CA CYS A 148 0.63 12.21 -0.92
C CYS A 148 0.15 13.12 0.23
N GLU A 149 -0.53 14.23 -0.09
CA GLU A 149 -0.98 15.19 0.92
C GLU A 149 -1.95 14.54 1.91
N LYS A 150 -2.88 13.69 1.46
CA LYS A 150 -3.80 12.96 2.32
C LYS A 150 -3.09 12.00 3.27
N ILE A 151 -2.26 11.09 2.74
CA ILE A 151 -1.64 10.03 3.55
C ILE A 151 -0.62 10.60 4.55
N ILE A 152 0.16 11.59 4.12
CA ILE A 152 1.16 12.21 4.98
C ILE A 152 0.48 13.03 6.08
N THR A 153 -0.54 13.83 5.75
CA THR A 153 -1.31 14.56 6.76
C THR A 153 -1.95 13.59 7.76
N TYR A 154 -2.53 12.48 7.27
CA TYR A 154 -3.05 11.43 8.14
C TYR A 154 -1.97 10.92 9.10
N ALA A 155 -0.74 10.69 8.64
CA ALA A 155 0.33 10.18 9.48
C ALA A 155 0.70 11.14 10.63
N PHE A 156 0.78 12.44 10.37
CA PHE A 156 1.02 13.44 11.42
C PHE A 156 -0.14 13.57 12.40
N GLU A 157 -1.38 13.57 11.91
CA GLU A 157 -2.58 13.63 12.76
C GLU A 157 -2.74 12.36 13.60
N TYR A 158 -2.42 11.19 13.04
CA TYR A 158 -2.33 9.94 13.78
C TYR A 158 -1.26 10.04 14.87
N ALA A 159 -0.09 10.57 14.56
CA ALA A 159 1.00 10.69 15.52
C ALA A 159 0.59 11.54 16.73
N ILE A 160 0.00 12.71 16.49
CA ILE A 160 -0.50 13.60 17.54
C ILE A 160 -1.56 12.92 18.39
N ARG A 161 -2.58 12.34 17.75
CA ARG A 161 -3.71 11.70 18.46
C ARG A 161 -3.26 10.55 19.35
N ASN A 162 -2.24 9.81 18.94
CA ASN A 162 -1.75 8.63 19.66
C ASN A 162 -0.51 8.95 20.51
N GLY A 163 -0.20 10.23 20.74
CA GLY A 163 0.90 10.66 21.60
C GLY A 163 2.31 10.35 21.07
N ARG A 164 2.40 9.90 19.81
CA ARG A 164 3.63 9.58 19.09
C ARG A 164 4.45 10.87 18.86
N LYS A 165 5.77 10.75 18.82
CA LYS A 165 6.71 11.87 18.80
C LYS A 165 7.43 12.04 17.49
N LYS A 166 7.47 11.00 16.65
CA LYS A 166 8.24 11.01 15.41
C LYS A 166 7.47 10.43 14.23
N VAL A 167 7.55 11.09 13.08
CA VAL A 167 7.07 10.58 11.79
C VAL A 167 8.23 10.49 10.81
N THR A 168 8.45 9.31 10.26
CA THR A 168 9.56 9.00 9.36
C THR A 168 9.04 8.66 7.97
N CYS A 169 9.61 9.24 6.91
CA CYS A 169 9.23 8.96 5.54
C CYS A 169 10.24 8.04 4.84
N PHE A 170 9.79 6.93 4.26
CA PHE A 170 10.64 6.06 3.44
C PHE A 170 10.26 6.17 1.95
N THR A 171 11.24 6.49 1.10
CA THR A 171 11.06 6.53 -0.36
C THR A 171 12.33 6.07 -1.10
N LYS A 172 12.29 5.96 -2.43
CA LYS A 172 13.47 5.72 -3.29
C LYS A 172 13.72 6.90 -4.24
N ASP A 173 13.57 8.11 -3.74
CA ASP A 173 13.67 9.36 -4.51
C ASP A 173 15.07 9.62 -5.12
N ASN A 174 16.12 9.00 -4.57
CA ASN A 174 17.45 9.00 -5.18
C ASN A 174 17.46 8.37 -6.59
N ILE A 175 16.61 7.37 -6.84
CA ILE A 175 16.40 6.73 -8.16
C ILE A 175 15.16 7.31 -8.85
N MET A 176 13.99 7.25 -8.19
CA MET A 176 12.70 7.69 -8.72
C MET A 176 12.42 9.16 -8.39
N LYS A 177 13.23 10.05 -8.98
CA LYS A 177 13.24 11.48 -8.68
C LYS A 177 11.91 12.22 -8.90
N GLN A 178 11.02 11.70 -9.76
CA GLN A 178 9.73 12.34 -10.06
C GLN A 178 8.60 11.80 -9.17
N THR A 179 8.43 10.47 -9.08
CA THR A 179 7.34 9.85 -8.31
C THR A 179 7.64 9.92 -6.80
N ASP A 180 8.71 9.29 -6.37
CA ASP A 180 9.12 9.24 -4.96
C ASP A 180 9.64 10.60 -4.49
N GLY A 181 10.24 11.37 -5.41
CA GLY A 181 10.59 12.76 -5.17
C GLY A 181 9.38 13.63 -4.87
N LEU A 182 8.24 13.44 -5.56
CA LEU A 182 7.00 14.16 -5.22
C LEU A 182 6.49 13.76 -3.82
N PHE A 183 6.53 12.48 -3.47
CA PHE A 183 6.12 12.01 -2.14
C PHE A 183 6.97 12.66 -1.04
N HIS A 184 8.30 12.68 -1.21
CA HIS A 184 9.22 13.31 -0.27
C HIS A 184 9.08 14.85 -0.23
N GLU A 185 8.89 15.51 -1.38
CA GLU A 185 8.60 16.96 -1.44
C GLU A 185 7.36 17.30 -0.60
N VAL A 186 6.26 16.55 -0.79
CA VAL A 186 5.03 16.75 -0.02
C VAL A 186 5.23 16.43 1.46
N PHE A 187 6.06 15.44 1.80
CA PHE A 187 6.39 15.13 3.19
C PHE A 187 7.01 16.33 3.90
N ASN A 188 8.02 16.94 3.27
CA ASN A 188 8.67 18.13 3.81
C ASN A 188 7.70 19.32 3.90
N GLU A 189 6.82 19.53 2.91
CA GLU A 189 5.80 20.60 2.96
C GLU A 189 4.80 20.42 4.11
N VAL A 190 4.34 19.19 4.36
CA VAL A 190 3.37 18.89 5.41
C VAL A 190 4.02 18.96 6.80
N ALA A 191 5.26 18.46 6.94
CA ALA A 191 6.03 18.48 8.18
C ALA A 191 6.12 19.89 8.81
N LEU A 192 6.24 20.94 7.98
CA LEU A 192 6.29 22.33 8.44
C LEU A 192 5.04 22.77 9.22
N LYS A 193 3.90 22.09 9.06
CA LYS A 193 2.65 22.37 9.78
C LYS A 193 2.59 21.69 11.15
N TYR A 194 3.54 20.79 11.45
CA TYR A 194 3.57 19.96 12.64
C TYR A 194 4.93 20.08 13.37
N PRO A 195 5.35 21.30 13.78
CA PRO A 195 6.67 21.52 14.37
C PRO A 195 6.92 20.78 15.70
N GLN A 196 5.86 20.25 16.33
CA GLN A 196 5.92 19.44 17.54
C GLN A 196 6.26 17.96 17.31
N ILE A 197 6.30 17.50 16.06
CA ILE A 197 6.63 16.12 15.68
C ILE A 197 8.03 16.11 15.07
N GLU A 198 8.91 15.24 15.57
CA GLU A 198 10.21 14.99 14.96
C GLU A 198 10.01 14.33 13.59
N THR A 199 10.76 14.77 12.58
CA THR A 199 10.64 14.25 11.22
C THR A 199 11.98 13.87 10.64
N GLU A 200 12.02 12.74 9.95
CA GLU A 200 13.18 12.34 9.16
C GLU A 200 12.75 11.61 7.88
N HIS A 201 13.69 11.48 6.95
CA HIS A 201 13.52 10.75 5.70
C HIS A 201 14.64 9.74 5.54
N TRP A 202 14.30 8.55 5.04
CA TRP A 202 15.26 7.52 4.68
C TRP A 202 15.01 7.00 3.27
N ILE A 203 16.09 6.63 2.61
CA ILE A 203 15.99 5.78 1.43
C ILE A 203 15.52 4.40 1.87
N VAL A 204 14.51 3.85 1.20
CA VAL A 204 13.77 2.65 1.66
C VAL A 204 14.65 1.42 1.88
N ASP A 205 15.78 1.28 1.19
CA ASP A 205 16.70 0.15 1.41
C ASP A 205 17.41 0.22 2.76
N ILE A 206 18.06 1.34 3.07
CA ILE A 206 18.68 1.54 4.37
C ILE A 206 17.64 1.67 5.48
N GLY A 207 16.50 2.32 5.22
CA GLY A 207 15.38 2.41 6.15
C GLY A 207 14.85 1.02 6.52
N ALA A 208 14.73 0.11 5.54
CA ALA A 208 14.33 -1.27 5.78
C ALA A 208 15.34 -2.04 6.62
N ALA A 209 16.63 -1.91 6.30
CA ALA A 209 17.70 -2.54 7.08
C ALA A 209 17.70 -2.06 8.53
N LEU A 210 17.53 -0.75 8.74
CA LEU A 210 17.44 -0.16 10.07
C LEU A 210 16.17 -0.58 10.81
N LEU A 211 15.04 -0.72 10.14
CA LEU A 211 13.80 -1.21 10.77
C LEU A 211 13.95 -2.67 11.21
N ALA A 212 14.64 -3.50 10.43
CA ALA A 212 14.88 -4.90 10.78
C ALA A 212 15.95 -5.09 11.86
N ASP A 213 16.92 -4.16 11.98
CA ASP A 213 18.03 -4.27 12.92
C ASP A 213 17.76 -3.58 14.27
N SER A 214 17.25 -2.35 14.23
CA SER A 214 16.97 -1.55 15.42
C SER A 214 15.69 -0.72 15.22
N PRO A 215 14.50 -1.39 15.26
CA PRO A 215 13.20 -0.78 15.02
C PRO A 215 12.81 0.30 16.03
N GLU A 216 13.37 0.26 17.25
CA GLU A 216 13.12 1.23 18.34
C GLU A 216 13.53 2.66 18.00
N ARG A 217 14.28 2.86 16.91
CA ARG A 217 14.58 4.19 16.36
C ARG A 217 13.37 4.87 15.69
N PHE A 218 12.39 4.08 15.29
CA PHE A 218 11.21 4.54 14.57
C PHE A 218 9.99 4.55 15.48
N ASP A 219 9.03 5.39 15.12
CA ASP A 219 7.77 5.55 15.85
C ASP A 219 6.61 5.39 14.86
N VAL A 220 6.28 6.45 14.11
CA VAL A 220 5.39 6.34 12.94
C VAL A 220 6.21 6.35 11.65
N ILE A 221 5.94 5.44 10.72
CA ILE A 221 6.58 5.41 9.40
C ILE A 221 5.51 5.57 8.31
N VAL A 222 5.68 6.52 7.38
CA VAL A 222 4.78 6.76 6.25
C VAL A 222 5.45 6.43 4.92
N MET A 223 4.77 5.66 4.06
CA MET A 223 5.37 5.07 2.86
C MET A 223 4.37 4.96 1.67
N PRO A 224 4.87 5.03 0.41
CA PRO A 224 4.11 4.60 -0.77
C PRO A 224 3.65 3.14 -0.69
N ASN A 225 2.61 2.78 -1.46
CA ASN A 225 1.86 1.54 -1.34
C ASN A 225 2.70 0.25 -1.32
N LEU A 226 3.55 0.03 -2.33
CA LEU A 226 4.30 -1.23 -2.43
C LEU A 226 5.30 -1.37 -1.29
N TYR A 227 5.96 -0.29 -0.91
CA TYR A 227 6.92 -0.33 0.18
C TYR A 227 6.24 -0.52 1.53
N GLY A 228 5.11 0.16 1.75
CA GLY A 228 4.32 -0.02 2.96
C GLY A 228 3.82 -1.45 3.13
N ASP A 229 3.45 -2.14 2.04
CA ASP A 229 3.07 -3.56 2.09
C ASP A 229 4.22 -4.42 2.60
N VAL A 230 5.35 -4.39 1.88
CA VAL A 230 6.53 -5.22 2.19
C VAL A 230 7.05 -4.93 3.60
N MET A 231 7.20 -3.66 3.97
CA MET A 231 7.78 -3.29 5.25
C MET A 231 6.88 -3.62 6.44
N SER A 232 5.56 -3.54 6.28
CA SER A 232 4.64 -3.86 7.38
C SER A 232 4.52 -5.36 7.65
N ASP A 233 4.64 -6.19 6.61
CA ASP A 233 4.74 -7.64 6.79
C ASP A 233 6.05 -8.02 7.50
N ILE A 234 7.17 -7.39 7.13
CA ILE A 234 8.45 -7.57 7.84
C ILE A 234 8.33 -7.13 9.30
N ALA A 235 7.79 -5.93 9.55
CA ALA A 235 7.62 -5.38 10.90
C ALA A 235 6.73 -6.27 11.79
N ALA A 236 5.63 -6.78 11.25
CA ALA A 236 4.74 -7.70 11.97
C ALA A 236 5.44 -9.04 12.29
N GLN A 237 6.23 -9.57 11.35
CA GLN A 237 6.97 -10.81 11.56
C GLN A 237 8.06 -10.68 12.63
N ILE A 238 8.81 -9.57 12.64
CA ILE A 238 9.87 -9.36 13.63
C ILE A 238 9.33 -8.97 15.02
N ALA A 239 8.12 -8.38 15.10
CA ALA A 239 7.42 -8.15 16.36
C ALA A 239 6.96 -9.45 17.04
N GLY A 240 6.91 -10.56 16.29
CA GLY A 240 6.72 -11.92 16.82
C GLY A 240 6.04 -12.85 15.83
N SER A 241 4.99 -12.38 15.16
CA SER A 241 4.25 -13.16 14.15
C SER A 241 3.33 -12.23 13.36
N VAL A 242 3.24 -12.43 12.03
CA VAL A 242 2.24 -11.74 11.20
C VAL A 242 0.81 -12.07 11.65
N GLY A 243 0.59 -13.21 12.31
CA GLY A 243 -0.69 -13.61 12.92
C GLY A 243 -1.19 -12.68 14.04
N LEU A 244 -0.31 -11.84 14.60
CA LEU A 244 -0.66 -10.83 15.61
C LEU A 244 -1.13 -9.50 14.98
N GLY A 245 -0.80 -9.27 13.71
CA GLY A 245 -0.96 -7.98 13.06
C GLY A 245 -2.40 -7.67 12.65
N GLY A 246 -2.98 -6.64 13.27
CA GLY A 246 -4.24 -6.02 12.84
C GLY A 246 -4.01 -4.81 11.94
N SER A 247 -5.02 -4.44 11.14
CA SER A 247 -4.95 -3.24 10.31
C SER A 247 -6.29 -2.51 10.17
N ALA A 248 -6.19 -1.22 9.90
CA ALA A 248 -7.34 -0.38 9.57
C ALA A 248 -7.07 0.35 8.25
N ASN A 249 -8.00 0.25 7.32
CA ASN A 249 -8.00 0.99 6.06
C ASN A 249 -9.02 2.13 6.21
N ILE A 250 -8.55 3.36 6.26
CA ILE A 250 -9.37 4.54 6.56
C ILE A 250 -9.47 5.40 5.32
N GLY A 251 -10.71 5.74 4.96
CA GLY A 251 -11.06 6.72 3.96
C GLY A 251 -11.77 7.93 4.55
N GLN A 252 -12.27 8.80 3.67
CA GLN A 252 -13.03 9.97 4.10
C GLN A 252 -14.47 9.60 4.53
N GLU A 253 -15.08 8.63 3.84
CA GLU A 253 -16.49 8.25 4.03
C GLU A 253 -16.65 6.86 4.63
N CYS A 254 -15.71 5.95 4.35
CA CYS A 254 -15.77 4.56 4.77
C CYS A 254 -14.51 4.16 5.55
N ALA A 255 -14.61 3.07 6.31
CA ALA A 255 -13.50 2.41 6.98
C ALA A 255 -13.61 0.89 6.83
N MET A 256 -12.48 0.22 6.69
CA MET A 256 -12.40 -1.24 6.59
C MET A 256 -11.33 -1.79 7.55
N PHE A 257 -11.72 -2.75 8.38
CA PHE A 257 -10.85 -3.36 9.40
C PHE A 257 -10.59 -4.83 9.04
N GLU A 258 -9.32 -5.23 9.03
CA GLU A 258 -8.87 -6.55 8.61
C GLU A 258 -7.54 -6.91 9.29
N ALA A 259 -7.22 -8.21 9.36
CA ALA A 259 -5.87 -8.65 9.71
C ALA A 259 -4.87 -8.32 8.59
N ILE A 260 -3.58 -8.23 8.92
CA ILE A 260 -2.50 -8.02 7.92
C ILE A 260 -2.35 -9.24 7.00
N HIS A 261 -2.43 -10.46 7.57
CA HIS A 261 -2.15 -11.70 6.87
C HIS A 261 -3.21 -12.09 5.82
N GLY A 262 -2.81 -12.96 4.90
CA GLY A 262 -3.69 -13.57 3.89
C GLY A 262 -4.56 -14.72 4.42
N SER A 263 -5.16 -15.48 3.50
CA SER A 263 -6.11 -16.56 3.81
C SER A 263 -5.49 -17.87 4.30
N ALA A 264 -4.17 -18.04 4.20
CA ALA A 264 -3.42 -19.21 4.72
C ALA A 264 -4.12 -20.56 4.45
N PRO A 265 -4.33 -20.93 3.16
CA PRO A 265 -5.13 -22.10 2.78
C PRO A 265 -4.54 -23.43 3.28
N ASP A 266 -3.24 -23.48 3.56
CA ASP A 266 -2.52 -24.63 4.09
C ASP A 266 -2.93 -25.00 5.53
N ILE A 267 -3.47 -24.05 6.30
CA ILE A 267 -3.93 -24.26 7.69
C ILE A 267 -5.43 -24.04 7.91
N ALA A 268 -6.19 -23.72 6.86
CA ALA A 268 -7.63 -23.54 6.91
C ALA A 268 -8.37 -24.78 7.44
N GLY A 269 -9.32 -24.61 8.36
CA GLY A 269 -10.15 -25.68 8.89
C GLY A 269 -9.47 -26.56 9.94
N LYS A 270 -8.27 -26.18 10.40
CA LYS A 270 -7.47 -26.97 11.34
C LYS A 270 -7.55 -26.47 12.78
N ASN A 271 -8.28 -25.38 13.05
CA ASN A 271 -8.34 -24.75 14.38
C ASN A 271 -6.95 -24.44 14.98
N ILE A 272 -5.98 -24.02 14.15
CA ILE A 272 -4.63 -23.65 14.60
C ILE A 272 -4.23 -22.22 14.23
N ALA A 273 -5.07 -21.50 13.49
CA ALA A 273 -4.82 -20.12 13.11
C ALA A 273 -4.86 -19.20 14.33
N ASN A 274 -3.98 -18.20 14.36
CA ASN A 274 -3.99 -17.16 15.39
C ASN A 274 -5.05 -16.10 15.05
N PRO A 275 -6.10 -15.91 15.89
CA PRO A 275 -7.12 -14.90 15.62
C PRO A 275 -6.68 -13.47 16.02
N SER A 276 -5.50 -13.30 16.63
CA SER A 276 -5.05 -12.04 17.22
C SER A 276 -5.06 -10.87 16.24
N GLY A 277 -4.63 -11.07 14.98
CA GLY A 277 -4.65 -10.00 13.98
C GLY A 277 -6.06 -9.46 13.74
N LEU A 278 -7.08 -10.33 13.69
CA LEU A 278 -8.46 -9.91 13.49
C LEU A 278 -9.10 -9.37 14.77
N ILE A 279 -8.71 -9.88 15.95
CA ILE A 279 -9.07 -9.29 17.25
C ILE A 279 -8.54 -7.85 17.33
N ASN A 280 -7.28 -7.62 17.00
CA ASN A 280 -6.66 -6.29 16.97
C ASN A 280 -7.34 -5.36 15.95
N ALA A 281 -7.70 -5.85 14.77
CA ALA A 281 -8.51 -5.10 13.82
C ALA A 281 -9.90 -4.73 14.39
N SER A 282 -10.53 -5.60 15.16
CA SER A 282 -11.81 -5.32 15.82
C SER A 282 -11.69 -4.25 16.93
N ILE A 283 -10.57 -4.24 17.66
CA ILE A 283 -10.26 -3.20 18.66
C ILE A 283 -10.11 -1.83 17.94
N MET A 284 -9.39 -1.80 16.81
CA MET A 284 -9.29 -0.59 15.97
C MET A 284 -10.66 -0.13 15.46
N MET A 285 -11.53 -1.07 15.04
CA MET A 285 -12.91 -0.78 14.63
C MET A 285 -13.72 -0.17 15.77
N LEU A 286 -13.70 -0.77 16.95
CA LEU A 286 -14.43 -0.29 18.12
C LEU A 286 -13.99 1.13 18.50
N ASN A 287 -12.68 1.41 18.48
CA ASN A 287 -12.14 2.74 18.70
C ASN A 287 -12.60 3.74 17.63
N HIS A 288 -12.63 3.33 16.35
CA HIS A 288 -13.10 4.18 15.26
C HIS A 288 -14.57 4.59 15.41
N VAL A 289 -15.42 3.67 15.90
CA VAL A 289 -16.86 3.90 16.06
C VAL A 289 -17.25 4.45 17.44
N GLY A 290 -16.26 4.89 18.25
CA GLY A 290 -16.47 5.52 19.55
C GLY A 290 -16.82 4.55 20.69
N LYS A 291 -16.62 3.24 20.52
CA LYS A 291 -16.81 2.20 21.55
C LYS A 291 -15.51 1.92 22.30
N ASN A 292 -14.80 2.97 22.70
CA ASN A 292 -13.45 2.91 23.27
C ASN A 292 -13.36 2.04 24.53
N LYS A 293 -14.35 2.08 25.43
CA LYS A 293 -14.35 1.26 26.65
C LYS A 293 -14.51 -0.23 26.40
N VAL A 294 -15.26 -0.62 25.37
CA VAL A 294 -15.33 -2.02 24.95
C VAL A 294 -14.00 -2.43 24.32
N ALA A 295 -13.42 -1.57 23.48
CA ALA A 295 -12.10 -1.80 22.88
C ALA A 295 -11.02 -2.00 23.94
N GLU A 296 -11.00 -1.14 24.97
CA GLU A 296 -10.07 -1.19 26.12
C GLU A 296 -10.20 -2.51 26.88
N LYS A 297 -11.44 -2.95 27.14
CA LYS A 297 -11.73 -4.22 27.81
C LYS A 297 -11.22 -5.42 27.02
N ILE A 298 -11.49 -5.48 25.72
CA ILE A 298 -11.05 -6.60 24.86
C ILE A 298 -9.52 -6.60 24.71
N HIS A 299 -8.92 -5.43 24.51
CA HIS A 299 -7.48 -5.32 24.33
C HIS A 299 -6.71 -5.74 25.59
N ASN A 300 -7.11 -5.27 26.77
CA ASN A 300 -6.48 -5.71 28.02
C ASN A 300 -6.69 -7.21 28.29
N ALA A 301 -7.86 -7.77 27.96
CA ALA A 301 -8.10 -9.21 28.06
C ALA A 301 -7.19 -10.02 27.12
N TRP A 302 -7.00 -9.56 25.88
CA TRP A 302 -6.08 -10.17 24.93
C TRP A 302 -4.63 -10.11 25.41
N LEU A 303 -4.15 -8.94 25.86
CA LEU A 303 -2.82 -8.78 26.45
C LEU A 303 -2.63 -9.70 27.66
N ARG A 304 -3.65 -9.79 28.52
CA ARG A 304 -3.64 -10.69 29.68
C ARG A 304 -3.52 -12.17 29.25
N THR A 305 -4.22 -12.59 28.20
CA THR A 305 -4.13 -13.97 27.67
C THR A 305 -2.76 -14.30 27.10
N ILE A 306 -2.13 -13.35 26.39
CA ILE A 306 -0.74 -13.48 25.93
C ILE A 306 0.21 -13.58 27.14
N GLU A 307 0.03 -12.70 28.13
CA GLU A 307 0.83 -12.72 29.37
C GLU A 307 0.70 -14.02 30.16
N ASP A 308 -0.49 -14.64 30.16
CA ASP A 308 -0.72 -15.94 30.79
C ASP A 308 -0.04 -17.11 30.05
N GLY A 309 0.58 -16.85 28.90
CA GLY A 309 1.31 -17.84 28.10
C GLY A 309 0.38 -18.79 27.33
N VAL A 310 -0.89 -18.41 27.13
CA VAL A 310 -1.87 -19.16 26.35
C VAL A 310 -1.69 -18.78 24.88
N HIS A 311 -0.96 -19.60 24.12
CA HIS A 311 -0.49 -19.24 22.79
C HIS A 311 -0.98 -20.19 21.70
N THR A 312 -1.28 -19.64 20.52
CA THR A 312 -1.51 -20.41 19.30
C THR A 312 -0.19 -20.92 18.70
N ALA A 313 -0.28 -21.79 17.70
CA ALA A 313 0.86 -22.55 17.20
C ALA A 313 2.02 -21.71 16.65
N ASP A 314 1.73 -20.52 16.13
CA ASP A 314 2.67 -19.59 15.50
C ASP A 314 3.55 -18.83 16.51
N ILE A 315 3.06 -18.61 17.73
CA ILE A 315 3.78 -17.90 18.81
C ILE A 315 4.05 -18.78 20.04
N TYR A 316 3.71 -20.06 19.98
CA TYR A 316 3.98 -20.99 21.07
C TYR A 316 5.47 -21.27 21.18
N ASP A 317 5.99 -21.11 22.40
CA ASP A 317 7.37 -21.44 22.74
C ASP A 317 7.37 -22.19 24.09
N PRO A 318 8.01 -23.37 24.21
CA PRO A 318 7.94 -24.18 25.43
C PRO A 318 8.62 -23.55 26.65
N ILE A 319 9.42 -22.49 26.46
CA ILE A 319 10.07 -21.73 27.54
C ILE A 319 9.16 -20.57 27.99
N MET A 320 8.47 -19.90 27.05
CA MET A 320 7.65 -18.71 27.34
C MET A 320 6.15 -19.01 27.52
N SER A 321 5.63 -20.04 26.87
CA SER A 321 4.23 -20.45 26.91
C SER A 321 3.92 -21.37 28.09
N THR A 322 2.73 -21.21 28.65
CA THR A 322 2.14 -22.17 29.59
C THR A 322 1.29 -23.21 28.89
N LYS A 323 0.64 -22.85 27.77
CA LYS A 323 -0.31 -23.72 27.07
C LYS A 323 -0.37 -23.42 25.57
N LYS A 324 -0.23 -24.46 24.74
CA LYS A 324 -0.57 -24.39 23.32
C LYS A 324 -2.08 -24.59 23.12
N VAL A 325 -2.74 -23.70 22.40
CA VAL A 325 -4.18 -23.75 22.13
C VAL A 325 -4.50 -23.60 20.64
N GLY A 326 -5.70 -24.01 20.26
CA GLY A 326 -6.27 -23.74 18.93
C GLY A 326 -6.94 -22.37 18.87
N THR A 327 -7.46 -22.02 17.69
CA THR A 327 -8.12 -20.73 17.40
C THR A 327 -9.29 -20.46 18.35
N LYS A 328 -10.16 -21.46 18.52
CA LYS A 328 -11.36 -21.37 19.37
C LYS A 328 -10.99 -21.25 20.84
N GLU A 329 -10.09 -22.12 21.32
CA GLU A 329 -9.67 -22.17 22.72
C GLU A 329 -8.90 -20.90 23.13
N PHE A 330 -8.18 -20.26 22.20
CA PHE A 330 -7.58 -18.96 22.43
C PHE A 330 -8.65 -17.88 22.66
N ALA A 331 -9.71 -17.84 21.84
CA ALA A 331 -10.81 -16.90 22.04
C ALA A 331 -11.57 -17.14 23.36
N GLU A 332 -11.79 -18.40 23.74
CA GLU A 332 -12.37 -18.76 25.04
C GLU A 332 -11.51 -18.23 26.21
N ALA A 333 -10.17 -18.31 26.09
CA ALA A 333 -9.25 -17.75 27.08
C ALA A 333 -9.30 -16.22 27.14
N VAL A 334 -9.39 -15.53 25.99
CA VAL A 334 -9.60 -14.06 25.96
C VAL A 334 -10.93 -13.68 26.61
N ILE A 335 -12.00 -14.43 26.34
CA ILE A 335 -13.32 -14.21 26.96
C ILE A 335 -13.25 -14.37 28.47
N ALA A 336 -12.55 -15.41 28.96
CA ALA A 336 -12.38 -15.64 30.40
C ALA A 336 -11.61 -14.52 31.10
N ASN A 337 -10.74 -13.81 30.39
CA ASN A 337 -9.96 -12.68 30.89
C ASN A 337 -10.64 -11.30 30.69
N LEU A 338 -11.89 -11.26 30.21
CA LEU A 338 -12.62 -10.00 30.03
C LEU A 338 -12.84 -9.26 31.35
N GLY A 339 -12.18 -8.11 31.50
CA GLY A 339 -12.21 -7.28 32.71
C GLY A 339 -10.95 -7.39 33.57
N GLU A 340 -10.06 -8.34 33.24
CA GLU A 340 -8.72 -8.43 33.82
C GLU A 340 -7.76 -7.49 33.09
N LEU A 341 -6.69 -7.10 33.78
CA LEU A 341 -5.60 -6.31 33.23
C LEU A 341 -4.31 -7.15 33.17
N PRO A 342 -3.45 -6.95 32.15
CA PRO A 342 -2.10 -7.51 32.19
C PRO A 342 -1.34 -6.98 33.42
N LYS A 343 -0.43 -7.79 33.97
CA LYS A 343 0.38 -7.46 35.16
C LYS A 343 1.79 -7.01 34.80
N GLN A 344 2.33 -7.51 33.69
CA GLN A 344 3.68 -7.23 33.20
C GLN A 344 3.65 -6.47 31.88
N LEU A 345 2.79 -6.88 30.93
CA LEU A 345 2.57 -6.09 29.73
C LEU A 345 1.87 -4.77 30.10
N PRO A 346 2.20 -3.64 29.44
CA PRO A 346 1.54 -2.37 29.73
C PRO A 346 0.06 -2.47 29.41
N SER A 347 -0.80 -2.18 30.39
CA SER A 347 -2.24 -2.07 30.17
C SER A 347 -2.56 -0.89 29.26
N VAL A 348 -3.59 -1.03 28.43
CA VAL A 348 -4.06 0.06 27.59
C VAL A 348 -5.20 0.83 28.24
N VAL A 349 -5.25 2.12 27.96
CA VAL A 349 -6.38 3.00 28.26
C VAL A 349 -6.69 3.77 26.99
N TYR A 350 -7.95 3.77 26.58
CA TYR A 350 -8.39 4.55 25.44
C TYR A 350 -9.17 5.77 25.91
N GLU A 351 -8.69 6.94 25.51
CA GLU A 351 -9.42 8.19 25.70
C GLU A 351 -10.66 8.21 24.80
N GLU A 352 -11.75 8.75 25.32
CA GLU A 352 -12.92 9.09 24.50
C GLU A 352 -12.48 10.11 23.47
N SER A 353 -12.42 9.69 22.21
CA SER A 353 -11.82 10.50 21.16
C SER A 353 -12.75 10.56 19.96
N THR A 354 -13.03 11.77 19.50
CA THR A 354 -13.81 11.99 18.28
C THR A 354 -13.04 11.49 17.05
N PRO A 355 -13.71 11.09 15.96
CA PRO A 355 -13.04 10.75 14.70
C PRO A 355 -12.05 11.83 14.25
N LEU A 356 -10.94 11.44 13.63
CA LEU A 356 -9.97 12.39 13.04
C LEU A 356 -10.69 13.22 11.97
N VAL A 357 -10.72 14.54 12.14
CA VAL A 357 -11.28 15.45 11.12
C VAL A 357 -10.14 15.92 10.25
N LEU A 358 -9.99 15.29 9.08
CA LEU A 358 -8.92 15.61 8.15
C LEU A 358 -9.34 16.71 7.18
N PRO A 359 -8.43 17.63 6.81
CA PRO A 359 -8.73 18.68 5.87
C PRO A 359 -9.07 18.07 4.50
N LYS A 360 -10.16 18.55 3.89
CA LYS A 360 -10.48 18.20 2.50
C LYS A 360 -9.40 18.78 1.58
N TYR A 361 -8.90 17.97 0.66
CA TYR A 361 -7.93 18.43 -0.33
C TYR A 361 -8.52 19.59 -1.15
N GLN A 362 -7.74 20.66 -1.27
CA GLN A 362 -8.06 21.81 -2.12
C GLN A 362 -7.15 21.78 -3.34
N ARG A 363 -7.75 21.72 -4.53
CA ARG A 363 -7.00 21.67 -5.78
C ARG A 363 -6.21 22.97 -5.96
N LYS A 364 -4.89 22.86 -6.06
CA LYS A 364 -4.00 23.99 -6.34
C LYS A 364 -4.26 24.54 -7.77
N PRO A 365 -3.99 25.84 -8.02
CA PRO A 365 -4.08 26.42 -9.36
C PRO A 365 -3.27 25.63 -10.39
N ALA A 366 -3.73 25.64 -11.64
CA ALA A 366 -2.99 24.99 -12.73
C ALA A 366 -1.65 25.69 -12.94
N LYS A 367 -0.60 24.88 -13.13
CA LYS A 367 0.72 25.35 -13.55
C LYS A 367 0.72 25.72 -15.03
N ASP A 368 1.66 26.58 -15.44
CA ASP A 368 1.92 26.84 -16.86
C ASP A 368 2.50 25.57 -17.51
N LYS A 369 1.65 24.80 -18.18
CA LYS A 369 1.98 23.51 -18.78
C LYS A 369 2.30 23.70 -20.26
N LYS A 370 3.56 23.50 -20.65
CA LYS A 370 4.03 23.63 -22.04
C LYS A 370 4.58 22.32 -22.55
N ILE A 371 4.16 21.92 -23.75
CA ILE A 371 4.69 20.73 -24.42
C ILE A 371 6.05 21.07 -25.05
N VAL A 372 7.02 20.18 -24.90
CA VAL A 372 8.43 20.41 -25.33
C VAL A 372 9.00 19.22 -26.11
N GLY A 373 8.21 18.19 -26.36
CA GLY A 373 8.63 17.01 -27.12
C GLY A 373 7.73 15.81 -26.87
N VAL A 374 8.18 14.66 -27.35
CA VAL A 374 7.51 13.36 -27.19
C VAL A 374 8.54 12.25 -27.10
N ASP A 375 8.35 11.31 -26.18
CA ASP A 375 8.99 10.01 -26.23
C ASP A 375 8.08 9.06 -27.05
N VAL A 376 8.65 8.47 -28.09
CA VAL A 376 8.03 7.47 -28.97
C VAL A 376 8.63 6.12 -28.63
N PHE A 377 7.79 5.13 -28.35
CA PHE A 377 8.21 3.77 -28.06
C PHE A 377 8.00 2.90 -29.29
N VAL A 378 9.03 2.15 -29.65
CA VAL A 378 9.10 1.39 -30.90
C VAL A 378 9.33 -0.08 -30.59
N ASP A 379 8.57 -0.95 -31.26
CA ASP A 379 8.88 -2.37 -31.38
C ASP A 379 9.77 -2.56 -32.61
N TRP A 380 11.02 -2.97 -32.39
CA TRP A 380 11.98 -3.18 -33.47
C TRP A 380 12.98 -4.28 -33.13
N HIS A 381 13.04 -5.31 -33.96
CA HIS A 381 13.85 -6.52 -33.74
C HIS A 381 15.30 -6.43 -34.22
N GLY A 382 15.76 -5.28 -34.70
CA GLY A 382 17.17 -5.11 -35.03
C GLY A 382 18.03 -4.89 -33.79
N GLU A 383 19.35 -5.02 -33.93
CA GLU A 383 20.27 -5.03 -32.79
C GLU A 383 21.12 -3.74 -32.67
N ASP A 384 21.28 -2.98 -33.76
CA ASP A 384 22.12 -1.77 -33.78
C ASP A 384 21.30 -0.48 -33.59
N ALA A 385 21.49 0.17 -32.45
CA ALA A 385 20.86 1.45 -32.13
C ALA A 385 21.22 2.57 -33.12
N ASN A 386 22.38 2.50 -33.80
CA ASN A 386 22.76 3.48 -34.82
C ASN A 386 21.98 3.28 -36.12
N GLU A 387 21.68 2.04 -36.49
CA GLU A 387 20.81 1.72 -37.63
C GLU A 387 19.40 2.26 -37.34
N LEU A 388 18.85 1.94 -36.16
CA LEU A 388 17.56 2.47 -35.74
C LEU A 388 17.57 4.00 -35.71
N GLY A 389 18.62 4.61 -35.18
CA GLY A 389 18.80 6.07 -35.17
C GLY A 389 18.78 6.68 -36.57
N ALA A 390 19.47 6.09 -37.54
CA ALA A 390 19.47 6.55 -38.92
C ALA A 390 18.09 6.44 -39.60
N ILE A 391 17.29 5.43 -39.23
CA ILE A 391 15.91 5.30 -39.71
C ILE A 391 15.03 6.37 -39.06
N LEU A 392 15.08 6.47 -37.72
CA LEU A 392 14.24 7.38 -36.95
C LEU A 392 14.54 8.86 -37.22
N GLN A 393 15.77 9.23 -37.57
CA GLN A 393 16.09 10.60 -37.99
C GLN A 393 15.33 11.04 -39.25
N LYS A 394 14.85 10.11 -40.09
CA LYS A 394 14.01 10.43 -41.26
C LYS A 394 12.60 10.89 -40.88
N LEU A 395 12.18 10.62 -39.65
CA LEU A 395 10.88 11.03 -39.13
C LEU A 395 10.90 12.47 -38.62
N ASN A 396 12.09 13.08 -38.43
CA ASN A 396 12.22 14.47 -38.01
C ASN A 396 11.41 15.41 -38.91
N ASN A 397 10.82 16.46 -38.32
CA ASN A 397 10.09 17.49 -39.07
C ASN A 397 10.63 18.89 -38.77
N ASP A 398 9.90 19.93 -39.17
CA ASP A 398 10.26 21.33 -38.95
C ASP A 398 10.30 21.71 -37.46
N ALA A 399 9.58 21.00 -36.59
CA ALA A 399 9.47 21.31 -35.17
C ALA A 399 10.18 20.34 -34.22
N LEU A 400 10.28 19.06 -34.57
CA LEU A 400 10.76 17.98 -33.72
C LEU A 400 11.98 17.29 -34.35
N GLU A 401 12.95 16.97 -33.51
CA GLU A 401 14.12 16.18 -33.90
C GLU A 401 14.45 15.09 -32.87
N LEU A 402 14.90 13.93 -33.37
CA LEU A 402 15.39 12.84 -32.55
C LEU A 402 16.68 13.25 -31.82
N VAL A 403 16.66 13.20 -30.48
CA VAL A 403 17.80 13.59 -29.65
C VAL A 403 18.39 12.45 -28.83
N LEU A 404 17.67 11.34 -28.66
CA LEU A 404 18.07 10.24 -27.79
C LEU A 404 17.31 8.96 -28.12
N ILE A 405 18.01 7.83 -28.12
CA ILE A 405 17.39 6.49 -28.02
C ILE A 405 17.92 5.82 -26.75
N THR A 406 17.01 5.22 -26.00
CA THR A 406 17.37 4.31 -24.91
C THR A 406 16.73 2.95 -25.07
N ASN A 407 17.42 1.94 -24.58
CA ASN A 407 16.89 0.59 -24.38
C ASN A 407 16.94 0.28 -22.87
N ARG A 408 15.80 -0.16 -22.30
CA ARG A 408 15.65 -0.39 -20.84
C ARG A 408 16.14 0.76 -19.95
N GLY A 409 16.00 2.01 -20.43
CA GLY A 409 16.38 3.23 -19.70
C GLY A 409 17.82 3.71 -19.86
N VAL A 410 18.68 2.94 -20.54
CA VAL A 410 20.09 3.28 -20.79
C VAL A 410 20.26 3.92 -22.16
N LYS A 411 21.04 5.01 -22.26
CA LYS A 411 21.38 5.63 -23.55
C LYS A 411 22.16 4.67 -24.44
N VAL A 412 21.60 4.40 -25.62
CA VAL A 412 22.22 3.57 -26.66
C VAL A 412 22.47 4.36 -27.95
N TRP A 413 21.84 5.53 -28.10
CA TRP A 413 22.14 6.46 -29.18
C TRP A 413 21.90 7.92 -28.75
N PRO A 414 22.75 8.89 -29.16
CA PRO A 414 24.00 8.67 -29.89
C PRO A 414 25.11 8.11 -28.97
N HIS A 415 26.14 7.53 -29.58
CA HIS A 415 27.35 7.03 -28.90
C HIS A 415 27.06 6.03 -27.76
N GLY A 416 26.21 5.04 -28.02
CA GLY A 416 26.00 3.93 -27.09
C GLY A 416 27.23 3.03 -26.93
N PHE A 417 27.25 2.28 -25.82
CA PHE A 417 28.28 1.27 -25.56
C PHE A 417 27.84 -0.08 -26.12
N LYS A 418 28.74 -0.78 -26.83
CA LYS A 418 28.48 -2.10 -27.43
C LYS A 418 28.15 -3.20 -26.41
N GLU A 419 28.54 -3.00 -25.15
CA GLU A 419 28.26 -3.90 -24.04
C GLU A 419 26.80 -3.79 -23.55
N THR A 420 26.08 -2.75 -23.97
CA THR A 420 24.68 -2.56 -23.57
C THR A 420 23.81 -3.56 -24.32
N PHE A 421 23.32 -4.57 -23.61
CA PHE A 421 22.30 -5.47 -24.16
C PHE A 421 21.01 -4.69 -24.43
N CYS A 422 20.46 -4.85 -25.63
CA CYS A 422 19.20 -4.25 -26.07
C CYS A 422 18.14 -5.34 -26.27
N THR A 423 16.90 -5.04 -25.90
CA THR A 423 15.71 -5.84 -26.25
C THR A 423 14.98 -5.22 -27.44
N ASP A 424 13.91 -5.85 -27.91
CA ASP A 424 13.01 -5.36 -28.98
C ASP A 424 12.24 -4.05 -28.68
N HIS A 425 12.38 -3.48 -27.48
CA HIS A 425 11.63 -2.29 -27.02
C HIS A 425 12.52 -1.05 -26.85
N TRP A 426 12.24 -0.02 -27.64
CA TRP A 426 13.09 1.17 -27.76
C TRP A 426 12.33 2.44 -27.40
N ARG A 427 12.88 3.27 -26.50
CA ARG A 427 12.34 4.62 -26.24
C ARG A 427 13.15 5.67 -26.99
N CYS A 428 12.49 6.39 -27.88
CA CYS A 428 13.06 7.33 -28.82
C CYS A 428 12.53 8.74 -28.52
N ARG A 429 13.39 9.65 -28.09
CA ARG A 429 13.00 11.00 -27.68
C ARG A 429 13.11 11.98 -28.83
N TYR A 430 12.01 12.60 -29.16
CA TYR A 430 11.94 13.75 -30.05
C TYR A 430 11.75 15.02 -29.20
N ALA A 431 12.69 15.96 -29.31
CA ALA A 431 12.62 17.25 -28.63
C ALA A 431 12.20 18.35 -29.60
N ALA A 432 11.51 19.37 -29.09
CA ALA A 432 11.28 20.59 -29.85
C ALA A 432 12.62 21.26 -30.18
N LYS A 433 12.79 21.70 -31.43
CA LYS A 433 13.92 22.53 -31.84
C LYS A 433 13.88 23.88 -31.12
N ASP A 434 15.06 24.48 -30.92
CA ASP A 434 15.19 25.76 -30.23
C ASP A 434 14.25 26.83 -30.83
N ASP A 435 13.61 27.60 -29.96
CA ASP A 435 12.65 28.67 -30.27
C ASP A 435 11.38 28.27 -31.04
N VAL A 436 11.07 26.97 -31.15
CA VAL A 436 9.81 26.51 -31.76
C VAL A 436 8.73 26.26 -30.71
N LEU A 437 7.59 26.94 -30.85
CA LEU A 437 6.39 26.62 -30.09
C LEU A 437 5.75 25.34 -30.65
N LEU A 438 5.84 24.24 -29.90
CA LEU A 438 5.38 22.94 -30.35
C LEU A 438 3.86 22.82 -30.29
N ASP A 439 3.24 22.56 -31.44
CA ASP A 439 1.86 22.12 -31.56
C ASP A 439 1.77 20.58 -31.58
N LYS A 440 0.67 20.02 -31.07
CA LYS A 440 0.48 18.56 -31.01
C LYS A 440 0.34 17.91 -32.39
N GLY A 441 -0.07 18.65 -33.43
CA GLY A 441 -0.09 18.16 -34.80
C GLY A 441 1.29 17.71 -35.27
N LYS A 442 2.35 18.37 -34.80
CA LYS A 442 3.74 17.98 -35.11
C LYS A 442 4.14 16.62 -34.55
N ILE A 443 3.50 16.16 -33.47
CA ILE A 443 3.70 14.80 -32.96
C ILE A 443 2.98 13.80 -33.85
N VAL A 444 1.77 14.12 -34.34
CA VAL A 444 1.04 13.26 -35.26
C VAL A 444 1.80 13.07 -36.58
N GLU A 445 2.47 14.10 -37.08
CA GLU A 445 3.36 14.01 -38.23
C GLU A 445 4.50 12.99 -38.01
N ILE A 446 5.13 12.93 -36.82
CA ILE A 446 6.13 11.90 -36.48
C ILE A 446 5.51 10.49 -36.56
N LEU A 447 4.31 10.32 -36.00
CA LEU A 447 3.63 9.03 -36.00
C LEU A 447 3.28 8.58 -37.42
N GLN A 448 2.80 9.50 -38.25
CA GLN A 448 2.50 9.23 -39.65
C GLN A 448 3.78 8.87 -40.43
N ALA A 449 4.87 9.61 -40.24
CA ALA A 449 6.16 9.31 -40.85
C ALA A 449 6.69 7.93 -40.42
N GLY A 450 6.42 7.52 -39.17
CA GLY A 450 6.72 6.18 -38.68
C GLY A 450 6.03 5.08 -39.49
N LEU A 451 4.72 5.24 -39.76
CA LEU A 451 3.96 4.32 -40.61
C LEU A 451 4.52 4.26 -42.04
N GLU A 452 4.86 5.42 -42.61
CA GLU A 452 5.44 5.52 -43.96
C GLU A 452 6.81 4.82 -44.08
N HIS A 453 7.55 4.72 -42.97
CA HIS A 453 8.85 4.04 -42.89
C HIS A 453 8.79 2.63 -42.30
N ASN A 454 7.60 2.06 -42.11
CA ASN A 454 7.37 0.74 -41.50
C ASN A 454 8.00 0.59 -40.10
N ILE A 455 7.92 1.64 -39.28
CA ILE A 455 8.29 1.61 -37.87
C ILE A 455 7.05 1.38 -37.03
N ASP A 456 7.02 0.30 -36.25
CA ASP A 456 5.90 0.02 -35.35
C ASP A 456 6.02 0.85 -34.07
N ILE A 457 5.15 1.86 -33.96
CA ILE A 457 5.08 2.74 -32.80
C ILE A 457 3.98 2.25 -31.87
N ILE A 458 4.40 1.67 -30.75
CA ILE A 458 3.53 0.96 -29.80
C ILE A 458 3.02 1.84 -28.66
N LYS A 459 3.71 2.95 -28.34
CA LYS A 459 3.33 3.86 -27.25
C LYS A 459 3.95 5.26 -27.46
N THR A 460 3.31 6.28 -26.89
CA THR A 460 3.89 7.63 -26.76
C THR A 460 3.77 8.17 -25.34
N GLU A 461 4.71 9.04 -24.95
CA GLU A 461 4.64 9.86 -23.74
C GLU A 461 5.00 11.31 -24.09
N ASN A 462 4.06 12.23 -23.85
CA ASN A 462 4.29 13.64 -24.13
C ASN A 462 5.23 14.26 -23.09
N LEU A 463 6.20 15.05 -23.54
CA LEU A 463 7.15 15.73 -22.67
C LEU A 463 6.65 17.14 -22.37
N TYR A 464 6.50 17.45 -21.08
CA TYR A 464 6.02 18.75 -20.63
C TYR A 464 7.03 19.43 -19.70
N THR A 465 6.99 20.76 -19.71
CA THR A 465 7.42 21.59 -18.59
C THR A 465 6.19 22.10 -17.83
N PHE A 466 6.36 22.31 -16.52
CA PHE A 466 5.37 22.90 -15.62
C PHE A 466 6.04 24.06 -14.89
N ASP A 467 5.60 25.29 -15.14
CA ASP A 467 6.24 26.53 -14.67
C ASP A 467 7.73 26.58 -15.06
N GLY A 468 8.05 26.18 -16.30
CA GLY A 468 9.42 26.09 -16.81
C GLY A 468 10.26 24.93 -16.26
N LYS A 469 9.75 24.18 -15.27
CA LYS A 469 10.45 22.99 -14.73
C LYS A 469 10.09 21.74 -15.54
N ARG A 470 11.10 20.95 -15.89
CA ARG A 470 10.92 19.68 -16.63
C ARG A 470 10.08 18.68 -15.84
N GLY A 471 9.05 18.12 -16.46
CA GLY A 471 8.17 17.08 -15.90
C GLY A 471 8.54 15.65 -16.33
N TYR A 472 9.80 15.40 -16.69
CA TYR A 472 10.30 14.10 -17.15
C TYR A 472 11.78 13.92 -16.78
N SER A 473 12.25 12.68 -16.74
CA SER A 473 13.65 12.32 -16.46
C SER A 473 14.52 12.32 -17.73
N LEU A 474 15.81 12.53 -17.51
CA LEU A 474 16.84 12.24 -18.52
C LEU A 474 17.12 10.74 -18.54
N GLY A 475 17.60 10.21 -19.68
CA GLY A 475 18.08 8.84 -19.76
C GLY A 475 19.35 8.64 -18.92
N GLN A 476 19.65 7.40 -18.49
CA GLN A 476 20.93 7.13 -17.85
C GLN A 476 22.06 7.34 -18.86
N GLY A 477 23.03 8.20 -18.51
CA GLY A 477 24.14 8.59 -19.38
C GLY A 477 23.82 9.71 -20.39
N GLN A 478 22.66 10.37 -20.28
CA GLN A 478 22.33 11.58 -21.03
C GLN A 478 22.96 12.83 -20.41
#